data_AF-A0A432M854-F1
#
_entry.id   AF-A0A432M854-F1
#
_cell.length_a   1.000
_cell.length_b   1.000
_cell.length_c   1.000
_cell.angle_alpha   90.00
_cell.angle_beta   90.00
_cell.angle_gamma   90.00
#
_symmetry.space_group_name_H-M   'P 1'
#
loop_
_entity.id
_entity.type
_entity.pdbx_description
1 polymer ?
#
loop_
_entity_poly.entity_id
_entity_poly.type
_entity_poly.pdbx_seq_one_letter_code
_entity_poly.pdbx_strand_id
1 'polypeptide(L)'
;MATELSPTQAGEIATSTYELRTSKNMRSAWLVAPSARESFDIMGGTRLAGTTGTIAQQHSGFGYVAWGQGGREGECVVAVRGTATGYDWLTNLRFAGVIGPSGYLVHAGFWRGAQSVLPQIREALRHRNPQTLHVIGHSLGGAMATLLADALSDLGCRIRLYTYGAPRCGVVDHAQYLTAKLGAENIYRGYHDNDPVPMIPVFPYSHVPYGSNAYRLKGPGRRINIEAHLMPGYLKDVKGCTWSSLPVILPKHSSFEAASEWLKDAAKDSGPFIMLSSMALQLILSGLDWILKQLIKVPELALFADVTLLDGLARLLYTGVLQSIRIAEAVRNMLAAAMRFMGRTLAQGVNITVDFIEFVLSMLFRFIASMARNAVDKL
;
A
#
# COMPACT_ATOMS: atom_id res chain seq x y z
N MET A 1 25.45 -16.18 -4.27
CA MET A 1 24.87 -15.87 -2.93
C MET A 1 23.81 -14.80 -3.11
N ALA A 2 22.67 -14.88 -2.42
CA ALA A 2 21.57 -13.94 -2.61
C ALA A 2 21.99 -12.53 -2.17
N THR A 3 21.91 -11.55 -3.06
CA THR A 3 22.29 -10.14 -2.79
C THR A 3 21.13 -9.32 -2.22
N GLU A 4 20.00 -9.95 -1.92
CA GLU A 4 18.85 -9.33 -1.25
C GLU A 4 19.18 -8.96 0.20
N LEU A 5 18.41 -8.02 0.74
CA LEU A 5 18.43 -7.71 2.16
C LEU A 5 17.49 -8.66 2.88
N SER A 6 17.90 -9.13 4.05
CA SER A 6 16.98 -9.89 4.90
C SER A 6 15.77 -9.03 5.27
N PRO A 7 14.61 -9.65 5.57
CA PRO A 7 13.45 -8.93 6.10
C PRO A 7 13.79 -8.07 7.34
N THR A 8 14.64 -8.56 8.24
CA THR A 8 15.06 -7.78 9.42
C THR A 8 15.85 -6.54 9.00
N GLN A 9 16.85 -6.68 8.11
CA GLN A 9 17.65 -5.55 7.62
C GLN A 9 16.80 -4.50 6.91
N ALA A 10 15.91 -4.91 6.01
CA ALA A 10 15.03 -3.98 5.30
C ALA A 10 14.07 -3.26 6.26
N GLY A 11 13.50 -3.97 7.23
CA GLY A 11 12.62 -3.36 8.24
C GLY A 11 13.36 -2.38 9.16
N GLU A 12 14.58 -2.71 9.57
CA GLU A 12 15.41 -1.85 10.41
C GLU A 12 15.80 -0.56 9.68
N ILE A 13 16.18 -0.66 8.41
CA ILE A 13 16.42 0.50 7.54
C ILE A 13 15.15 1.33 7.35
N ALA A 14 13.99 0.71 7.14
CA ALA A 14 12.73 1.45 7.04
C ALA A 14 12.42 2.22 8.35
N THR A 15 12.66 1.58 9.50
CA THR A 15 12.46 2.16 10.84
C THR A 15 13.40 3.33 11.10
N SER A 16 14.65 3.23 10.63
CA SER A 16 15.67 4.26 10.88
C SER A 16 15.37 5.64 10.29
N THR A 17 14.56 5.67 9.23
CA THR A 17 14.14 6.92 8.60
C THR A 17 13.30 7.81 9.52
N TYR A 18 12.63 7.24 10.53
CA TYR A 18 11.79 7.98 11.48
C TYR A 18 12.60 8.85 12.43
N GLU A 19 13.81 8.41 12.80
CA GLU A 19 14.74 9.18 13.65
C GLU A 19 15.15 10.51 12.98
N LEU A 20 15.21 10.54 11.65
CA LEU A 20 15.60 11.72 10.88
C LEU A 20 14.53 12.82 10.89
N ARG A 21 13.31 12.53 11.38
CA ARG A 21 12.25 13.53 11.50
C ARG A 21 12.68 14.68 12.40
N THR A 22 13.25 14.36 13.56
CA THR A 22 13.69 15.32 14.59
C THR A 22 15.20 15.46 14.64
N SER A 23 15.95 14.39 14.33
CA SER A 23 17.40 14.44 14.34
C SER A 23 17.98 15.10 13.08
N LYS A 24 19.00 15.93 13.30
CA LYS A 24 19.82 16.51 12.24
C LYS A 24 21.01 15.64 11.84
N ASN A 25 21.32 14.59 12.61
CA ASN A 25 22.46 13.72 12.35
C ASN A 25 22.05 12.28 12.02
N MET A 26 22.90 11.60 11.24
CA MET A 26 22.70 10.23 10.79
C MET A 26 22.95 9.17 11.88
N ARG A 27 23.55 9.55 13.02
CA ARG A 27 23.88 8.61 14.11
C ARG A 27 22.64 7.93 14.69
N SER A 28 21.56 8.70 14.85
CA SER A 28 20.27 8.17 15.32
C SER A 28 19.72 7.08 14.39
N ALA A 29 19.71 7.30 13.07
CA ALA A 29 19.32 6.30 12.08
C ALA A 29 20.26 5.07 12.09
N TRP A 30 21.57 5.28 12.18
CA TRP A 30 22.54 4.18 12.29
C TRP A 30 22.29 3.32 13.54
N LEU A 31 21.94 3.94 14.68
CA LEU A 31 21.67 3.22 15.94
C LEU A 31 20.46 2.29 15.87
N VAL A 32 19.45 2.60 15.07
CA VAL A 32 18.23 1.78 14.99
C VAL A 32 18.24 0.77 13.84
N ALA A 33 19.34 0.69 13.07
CA ALA A 33 19.53 -0.32 12.03
C ALA A 33 20.77 -1.22 12.24
N PRO A 34 20.91 -1.90 13.40
CA PRO A 34 22.10 -2.68 13.75
C PRO A 34 22.51 -3.71 12.70
N SER A 35 21.56 -4.42 12.10
CA SER A 35 21.84 -5.46 11.11
C SER A 35 22.36 -4.92 9.77
N ALA A 36 22.24 -3.62 9.51
CA ALA A 36 22.70 -2.97 8.28
C ALA A 36 24.04 -2.24 8.43
N ARG A 37 24.53 -2.03 9.66
CA ARG A 37 25.68 -1.14 9.94
C ARG A 37 27.00 -1.61 9.34
N GLU A 38 27.21 -2.92 9.25
CA GLU A 38 28.42 -3.48 8.63
C GLU A 38 28.31 -3.51 7.11
N SER A 39 27.07 -3.50 6.58
CA SER A 39 26.76 -3.62 5.16
C SER A 39 26.66 -2.27 4.44
N PHE A 40 26.30 -1.20 5.14
CA PHE A 40 26.08 0.13 4.56
C PHE A 40 26.60 1.25 5.47
N ASP A 41 27.29 2.23 4.87
CA ASP A 41 27.71 3.45 5.56
C ASP A 41 26.53 4.41 5.75
N ILE A 42 25.69 4.12 6.76
CA ILE A 42 24.55 4.96 7.12
C ILE A 42 25.04 6.26 7.79
N MET A 43 26.14 6.23 8.55
CA MET A 43 26.64 7.42 9.25
C MET A 43 27.17 8.50 8.28
N GLY A 44 27.88 8.09 7.23
CA GLY A 44 28.32 8.95 6.14
C GLY A 44 27.25 9.17 5.04
N GLY A 45 26.04 8.65 5.24
CA GLY A 45 24.95 8.73 4.28
C GLY A 45 24.46 10.16 4.01
N THR A 46 23.91 10.38 2.81
CA THR A 46 23.29 11.64 2.43
C THR A 46 21.87 11.72 2.96
N ARG A 47 21.60 12.63 3.90
CA ARG A 47 20.26 12.87 4.43
C ARG A 47 19.36 13.54 3.39
N LEU A 48 18.13 13.05 3.24
CA LEU A 48 17.11 13.61 2.35
C LEU A 48 16.15 14.50 3.14
N ALA A 49 15.85 15.68 2.60
CA ALA A 49 14.77 16.54 3.06
C ALA A 49 13.62 16.53 2.03
N GLY A 50 12.37 16.59 2.47
CA GLY A 50 11.22 16.49 1.59
C GLY A 50 10.00 17.19 2.16
N THR A 51 8.90 17.12 1.42
CA THR A 51 7.63 17.75 1.81
C THR A 51 6.46 16.82 1.48
N THR A 52 5.49 16.73 2.38
CA THR A 52 4.22 16.04 2.17
C THR A 52 3.05 16.92 2.62
N GLY A 53 1.84 16.65 2.08
CA GLY A 53 0.61 17.41 2.35
C GLY A 53 0.43 18.68 1.48
N THR A 54 -0.79 19.25 1.48
CA THR A 54 -1.11 20.48 0.72
C THR A 54 -1.28 21.75 1.57
N ILE A 55 -1.63 21.64 2.86
CA ILE A 55 -2.05 22.78 3.69
C ILE A 55 -0.98 23.25 4.71
N ALA A 56 0.05 22.45 4.98
CA ALA A 56 1.22 22.89 5.76
C ALA A 56 2.47 22.14 5.29
N GLN A 57 3.27 22.77 4.43
CA GLN A 57 4.53 22.22 3.94
C GLN A 57 5.55 22.15 5.09
N GLN A 58 5.58 21.03 5.80
CA GLN A 58 6.59 20.77 6.81
C GLN A 58 7.82 20.14 6.12
N HIS A 59 8.85 20.96 5.90
CA HIS A 59 10.17 20.47 5.47
C HIS A 59 10.82 19.70 6.64
N SER A 60 10.83 18.37 6.58
CA SER A 60 11.47 17.53 7.60
C SER A 60 12.57 16.65 7.01
N GLY A 61 13.26 15.87 7.85
CA GLY A 61 14.00 14.71 7.33
C GLY A 61 13.02 13.68 6.78
N PHE A 62 13.31 13.19 5.58
CA PHE A 62 12.45 12.26 4.85
C PHE A 62 13.11 10.92 4.56
N GLY A 63 14.41 10.79 4.80
CA GLY A 63 15.12 9.58 4.43
C GLY A 63 16.60 9.82 4.26
N TYR A 64 17.27 8.89 3.60
CA TYR A 64 18.69 8.99 3.29
C TYR A 64 19.09 8.10 2.11
N VAL A 65 20.27 8.40 1.57
CA VAL A 65 21.02 7.55 0.65
C VAL A 65 22.28 7.06 1.37
N ALA A 66 22.54 5.75 1.37
CA ALA A 66 23.72 5.15 1.99
C ALA A 66 24.40 4.17 1.03
N TRP A 67 25.73 4.16 1.02
CA TRP A 67 26.51 3.30 0.12
C TRP A 67 26.91 2.00 0.83
N GLY A 68 26.88 0.91 0.08
CA GLY A 68 27.35 -0.38 0.56
C GLY A 68 28.86 -0.36 0.84
N GLN A 69 29.26 -1.11 1.85
CA GLN A 69 30.67 -1.26 2.26
C GLN A 69 30.99 -2.73 2.50
N GLY A 70 32.28 -3.08 2.52
CA GLY A 70 32.73 -4.46 2.68
C GLY A 70 32.17 -5.35 1.58
N GLY A 71 31.47 -6.43 1.94
CA GLY A 71 30.90 -7.39 0.98
C GLY A 71 29.78 -6.86 0.09
N ARG A 72 29.35 -5.60 0.26
CA ARG A 72 28.28 -4.95 -0.53
C ARG A 72 28.76 -3.70 -1.28
N GLU A 73 30.06 -3.59 -1.54
CA GLU A 73 30.59 -2.55 -2.43
C GLU A 73 29.88 -2.57 -3.79
N GLY A 74 29.51 -1.38 -4.30
CA GLY A 74 28.71 -1.25 -5.51
C GLY A 74 27.19 -1.34 -5.31
N GLU A 75 26.71 -1.60 -4.09
CA GLU A 75 25.29 -1.48 -3.73
C GLU A 75 24.98 -0.11 -3.10
N CYS A 76 23.73 0.32 -3.20
CA CYS A 76 23.25 1.57 -2.61
C CYS A 76 21.86 1.38 -2.00
N VAL A 77 21.59 2.04 -0.88
CA VAL A 77 20.29 2.10 -0.22
C VAL A 77 19.69 3.49 -0.40
N VAL A 78 18.42 3.54 -0.79
CA VAL A 78 17.54 4.71 -0.74
C VAL A 78 16.40 4.37 0.22
N ALA A 79 16.42 4.97 1.40
CA ALA A 79 15.40 4.73 2.43
C ALA A 79 14.55 5.97 2.63
N VAL A 80 13.22 5.82 2.63
CA VAL A 80 12.27 6.93 2.80
C VAL A 80 11.24 6.67 3.90
N ARG A 81 10.98 7.72 4.67
CA ARG A 81 10.09 7.75 5.85
C ARG A 81 8.63 7.86 5.44
N GLY A 82 7.74 7.21 6.20
CA GLY A 82 6.33 7.58 6.20
C GLY A 82 6.09 8.93 6.87
N THR A 83 5.00 9.63 6.53
CA THR A 83 4.66 10.91 7.18
C THR A 83 3.34 10.79 7.94
N ALA A 84 3.30 11.39 9.14
CA ALA A 84 2.10 11.57 9.96
C ALA A 84 1.25 12.80 9.54
N THR A 85 1.82 13.75 8.78
CA THR A 85 1.18 15.04 8.46
C THR A 85 0.65 15.10 7.03
N GLY A 86 -0.56 15.63 6.85
CA GLY A 86 -1.15 15.87 5.53
C GLY A 86 -1.98 14.71 5.00
N TYR A 87 -3.11 14.44 5.65
CA TYR A 87 -4.02 13.32 5.37
C TYR A 87 -4.74 13.39 4.02
N ASP A 88 -4.42 14.35 3.15
CA ASP A 88 -5.05 14.52 1.84
C ASP A 88 -4.97 13.25 0.98
N TRP A 89 -3.96 12.40 1.19
CA TRP A 89 -3.86 11.12 0.49
C TRP A 89 -4.82 10.04 1.03
N LEU A 90 -5.26 10.15 2.29
CA LEU A 90 -6.27 9.26 2.88
C LEU A 90 -7.70 9.79 2.75
N THR A 91 -7.88 11.12 2.76
CA THR A 91 -9.20 11.77 2.82
C THR A 91 -9.82 11.99 1.46
N ASN A 92 -9.03 12.08 0.40
CA ASN A 92 -9.56 12.35 -0.93
C ASN A 92 -10.18 11.07 -1.51
N LEU A 93 -11.48 10.89 -1.26
CA LEU A 93 -12.38 10.00 -2.02
C LEU A 93 -12.60 10.50 -3.48
N ARG A 94 -11.82 11.51 -3.90
CA ARG A 94 -11.67 11.91 -5.30
C ARG A 94 -10.55 11.07 -5.89
N PHE A 95 -10.72 10.61 -7.12
CA PHE A 95 -9.65 9.96 -7.86
C PHE A 95 -8.50 10.97 -8.03
N ALA A 96 -7.49 10.93 -7.15
CA ALA A 96 -6.33 11.80 -7.20
C ALA A 96 -5.24 11.19 -8.10
N GLY A 97 -5.60 10.68 -9.28
CA GLY A 97 -4.66 10.12 -10.23
C GLY A 97 -3.90 11.21 -10.97
N VAL A 98 -2.58 11.07 -11.09
CA VAL A 98 -1.72 11.88 -11.98
C VAL A 98 -0.84 10.96 -12.79
N ILE A 99 -0.32 11.46 -13.91
CA ILE A 99 0.67 10.72 -14.71
C ILE A 99 1.97 10.62 -13.89
N GLY A 100 2.37 9.38 -13.62
CA GLY A 100 3.59 9.02 -12.88
C GLY A 100 4.84 9.00 -13.76
N PRO A 101 5.98 8.53 -13.21
CA PRO A 101 7.28 8.53 -13.89
C PRO A 101 7.27 7.78 -15.23
N SER A 102 6.55 6.66 -15.28
CA SER A 102 6.48 5.75 -16.42
C SER A 102 5.30 6.02 -17.36
N GLY A 103 4.57 7.12 -17.17
CA GLY A 103 3.40 7.46 -17.98
C GLY A 103 2.08 6.84 -17.51
N TYR A 104 2.10 5.97 -16.50
CA TYR A 104 0.89 5.38 -15.92
C TYR A 104 0.30 6.22 -14.78
N LEU A 105 -1.00 6.07 -14.52
CA LEU A 105 -1.68 6.79 -13.44
C LEU A 105 -1.23 6.28 -12.06
N VAL A 106 -0.81 7.22 -11.22
CA VAL A 106 -0.38 7.00 -9.83
C VAL A 106 -1.05 8.00 -8.90
N HIS A 107 -1.03 7.71 -7.60
CA HIS A 107 -1.64 8.58 -6.61
C HIS A 107 -0.84 9.89 -6.45
N ALA A 108 -1.48 11.03 -6.70
CA ALA A 108 -0.86 12.35 -6.73
C ALA A 108 -0.10 12.73 -5.46
N GLY A 109 -0.67 12.41 -4.29
CA GLY A 109 -0.02 12.70 -3.01
C GLY A 109 1.28 11.93 -2.82
N PHE A 110 1.33 10.67 -3.26
CA PHE A 110 2.53 9.84 -3.13
C PHE A 110 3.58 10.26 -4.14
N TRP A 111 3.15 10.57 -5.37
CA TRP A 111 4.06 11.03 -6.41
C TRP A 111 4.69 12.37 -6.05
N ARG A 112 3.92 13.34 -5.55
CA ARG A 112 4.45 14.62 -5.05
C ARG A 112 5.48 14.43 -3.95
N GLY A 113 5.22 13.52 -3.00
CA GLY A 113 6.17 13.16 -1.95
C GLY A 113 7.48 12.60 -2.52
N ALA A 114 7.39 11.63 -3.44
CA ALA A 114 8.56 11.06 -4.11
C ALA A 114 9.34 12.11 -4.92
N GLN A 115 8.66 12.98 -5.67
CA GLN A 115 9.28 14.07 -6.42
C GLN A 115 10.04 15.05 -5.54
N SER A 116 9.60 15.27 -4.29
CA SER A 116 10.29 16.19 -3.38
C SER A 116 11.69 15.73 -2.98
N VAL A 117 11.95 14.41 -2.99
CA VAL A 117 13.25 13.82 -2.62
C VAL A 117 14.05 13.32 -3.82
N LEU A 118 13.41 13.06 -4.96
CA LEU A 118 14.03 12.48 -6.16
C LEU A 118 15.27 13.25 -6.67
N PRO A 119 15.29 14.60 -6.73
CA PRO A 119 16.48 15.34 -7.17
C PRO A 119 17.69 15.11 -6.27
N GLN A 120 17.49 15.06 -4.94
CA GLN A 120 18.55 14.80 -3.98
C GLN A 120 19.07 13.36 -4.10
N ILE A 121 18.20 12.40 -4.39
CA ILE A 121 18.60 11.01 -4.64
C ILE A 121 19.44 10.93 -5.91
N ARG A 122 19.00 11.55 -7.02
CA ARG A 122 19.75 11.58 -8.28
C ARG A 122 21.12 12.27 -8.11
N GLU A 123 21.19 13.31 -7.29
CA GLU A 123 22.46 13.96 -6.95
C GLU A 123 23.38 13.01 -6.17
N ALA A 124 22.87 12.34 -5.14
CA ALA A 124 23.66 11.41 -4.31
C ALA A 124 24.17 10.19 -5.10
N LEU A 125 23.45 9.80 -6.16
CA LEU A 125 23.82 8.71 -7.07
C LEU A 125 24.76 9.15 -8.19
N ARG A 126 24.92 10.46 -8.39
CA ARG A 126 25.70 11.01 -9.51
C ARG A 126 27.15 10.50 -9.44
N HIS A 127 27.65 10.01 -10.57
CA HIS A 127 29.01 9.48 -10.73
C HIS A 127 29.38 8.21 -9.94
N ARG A 128 28.43 7.58 -9.23
CA ARG A 128 28.71 6.36 -8.44
C ARG A 128 28.08 5.07 -8.99
N ASN A 129 27.18 5.16 -9.98
CA ASN A 129 26.61 4.06 -10.78
C ASN A 129 26.50 2.72 -10.02
N PRO A 130 25.55 2.58 -9.09
CA PRO A 130 25.41 1.35 -8.30
C PRO A 130 25.07 0.17 -9.21
N GLN A 131 25.56 -1.02 -8.88
CA GLN A 131 25.13 -2.26 -9.52
C GLN A 131 23.73 -2.67 -9.04
N THR A 132 23.46 -2.46 -7.74
CA THR A 132 22.16 -2.72 -7.13
C THR A 132 21.71 -1.53 -6.28
N LEU A 133 20.46 -1.10 -6.47
CA LEU A 133 19.80 -0.07 -5.69
C LEU A 133 18.68 -0.70 -4.85
N HIS A 134 18.78 -0.60 -3.53
CA HIS A 134 17.76 -1.03 -2.59
C HIS A 134 16.88 0.15 -2.21
N VAL A 135 15.62 0.13 -2.64
CA VAL A 135 14.65 1.19 -2.35
C VAL A 135 13.71 0.70 -1.28
N ILE A 136 13.65 1.40 -0.14
CA ILE A 136 13.07 0.88 1.11
C ILE A 136 12.13 1.91 1.71
N GLY A 137 10.95 1.47 2.18
CA GLY A 137 10.05 2.34 2.92
C GLY A 137 8.95 1.62 3.69
N HIS A 138 8.43 2.29 4.71
CA HIS A 138 7.29 1.86 5.52
C HIS A 138 6.11 2.84 5.37
N SER A 139 4.87 2.34 5.41
CA SER A 139 3.65 3.17 5.33
C SER A 139 3.65 4.05 4.06
N LEU A 140 3.39 5.35 4.18
CA LEU A 140 3.57 6.33 3.09
C LEU A 140 4.96 6.25 2.43
N GLY A 141 6.01 6.00 3.21
CA GLY A 141 7.37 5.83 2.70
C GLY A 141 7.46 4.60 1.79
N GLY A 142 6.69 3.55 2.04
CA GLY A 142 6.61 2.39 1.15
C GLY A 142 5.94 2.71 -0.19
N ALA A 143 4.88 3.54 -0.19
CA ALA A 143 4.30 4.03 -1.44
C ALA A 143 5.26 4.94 -2.21
N MET A 144 5.99 5.82 -1.52
CA MET A 144 7.03 6.64 -2.13
C MET A 144 8.18 5.78 -2.67
N ALA A 145 8.63 4.77 -1.93
CA ALA A 145 9.67 3.83 -2.35
C ALA A 145 9.28 3.12 -3.65
N THR A 146 8.03 2.71 -3.80
CA THR A 146 7.53 2.11 -5.04
C THR A 146 7.63 3.09 -6.23
N LEU A 147 7.21 4.34 -6.04
CA LEU A 147 7.26 5.36 -7.11
C LEU A 147 8.69 5.84 -7.40
N LEU A 148 9.58 5.83 -6.40
CA LEU A 148 11.01 6.09 -6.60
C LEU A 148 11.68 4.94 -7.35
N ALA A 149 11.33 3.68 -7.06
CA ALA A 149 11.82 2.53 -7.80
C ALA A 149 11.43 2.60 -9.29
N ASP A 150 10.22 3.08 -9.59
CA ASP A 150 9.79 3.39 -10.96
C ASP A 150 10.65 4.52 -11.58
N ALA A 151 10.74 5.67 -10.91
CA ALA A 151 11.46 6.85 -11.38
C ALA A 151 12.99 6.71 -11.52
N LEU A 152 13.57 5.70 -10.88
CA LEU A 152 15.00 5.37 -10.91
C LEU A 152 15.30 4.14 -11.79
N SER A 153 14.28 3.51 -12.37
CA SER A 153 14.43 2.34 -13.24
C SER A 153 15.12 2.65 -14.59
N ASP A 154 15.36 3.93 -14.88
CA ASP A 154 16.15 4.44 -16.00
C ASP A 154 17.66 4.39 -15.76
N LEU A 155 18.12 4.20 -14.51
CA LEU A 155 19.55 4.19 -14.15
C LEU A 155 20.33 2.98 -14.69
N GLY A 156 19.65 1.98 -15.26
CA GLY A 156 20.31 0.77 -15.80
C GLY A 156 20.91 -0.16 -14.73
N CYS A 157 20.59 0.04 -13.45
CA CYS A 157 21.01 -0.82 -12.35
C CYS A 157 19.88 -1.77 -11.90
N ARG A 158 20.23 -2.82 -11.15
CA ARG A 158 19.22 -3.70 -10.54
C ARG A 158 18.54 -2.96 -9.39
N ILE A 159 17.22 -2.80 -9.45
CA ILE A 159 16.47 -2.22 -8.34
C ILE A 159 15.79 -3.33 -7.54
N ARG A 160 15.93 -3.28 -6.21
CA ARG A 160 15.17 -4.11 -5.28
C ARG A 160 14.31 -3.23 -4.38
N LEU A 161 13.01 -3.49 -4.40
CA LEU A 161 12.02 -2.73 -3.65
C LEU A 161 11.61 -3.48 -2.39
N TYR A 162 11.71 -2.85 -1.23
CA TYR A 162 11.28 -3.42 0.05
C TYR A 162 10.26 -2.51 0.71
N THR A 163 9.08 -3.03 0.98
CA THR A 163 7.99 -2.24 1.58
C THR A 163 7.36 -2.96 2.75
N TYR A 164 7.04 -2.21 3.80
CA TYR A 164 6.28 -2.67 4.96
C TYR A 164 5.02 -1.82 5.11
N GLY A 165 3.85 -2.46 5.26
CA GLY A 165 2.60 -1.76 5.53
C GLY A 165 2.21 -0.70 4.48
N ALA A 166 2.71 -0.81 3.25
CA ALA A 166 2.54 0.23 2.24
C ALA A 166 1.10 0.24 1.66
N PRO A 167 0.49 1.44 1.45
CA PRO A 167 -0.76 1.57 0.71
C PRO A 167 -0.53 1.36 -0.80
N ARG A 168 -1.62 1.16 -1.55
CA ARG A 168 -1.58 1.03 -3.02
C ARG A 168 -1.22 2.37 -3.65
N CYS A 169 -0.25 2.42 -4.55
CA CYS A 169 0.27 3.71 -5.05
C CYS A 169 0.04 3.98 -6.55
N GLY A 170 -0.25 2.94 -7.34
CA GLY A 170 -0.52 3.04 -8.77
C GLY A 170 -1.78 2.29 -9.15
N VAL A 171 -2.33 2.60 -10.33
CA VAL A 171 -3.41 1.79 -10.92
C VAL A 171 -2.91 0.41 -11.35
N VAL A 172 -3.82 -0.47 -11.75
CA VAL A 172 -3.49 -1.84 -12.21
C VAL A 172 -2.37 -1.84 -13.26
N ASP A 173 -2.46 -0.99 -14.28
CA ASP A 173 -1.47 -0.92 -15.36
C ASP A 173 -0.08 -0.51 -14.85
N HIS A 174 -0.02 0.44 -13.92
CA HIS A 174 1.24 0.82 -13.25
C HIS A 174 1.84 -0.35 -12.49
N ALA A 175 1.02 -1.07 -11.73
CA ALA A 175 1.48 -2.21 -10.95
C ALA A 175 1.97 -3.36 -11.85
N GLN A 176 1.29 -3.65 -12.96
CA GLN A 176 1.71 -4.62 -13.97
C GLN A 176 3.04 -4.22 -14.60
N TYR A 177 3.11 -2.99 -15.11
CA TYR A 177 4.32 -2.44 -15.71
C TYR A 177 5.51 -2.52 -14.76
N LEU A 178 5.38 -2.00 -13.54
CA LEU A 178 6.50 -1.92 -12.60
C LEU A 178 6.96 -3.32 -12.17
N THR A 179 6.02 -4.26 -12.00
CA THR A 179 6.35 -5.66 -11.68
C THR A 179 7.15 -6.30 -12.81
N ALA A 180 6.75 -6.10 -14.06
CA ALA A 180 7.50 -6.60 -15.20
C ALA A 180 8.86 -5.90 -15.36
N LYS A 181 8.92 -4.59 -15.13
CA LYS A 181 10.12 -3.77 -15.26
C LYS A 181 11.19 -4.14 -14.23
N LEU A 182 10.80 -4.42 -12.99
CA LEU A 182 11.74 -4.77 -11.92
C LEU A 182 12.01 -6.27 -11.80
N GLY A 183 11.08 -7.11 -12.26
CA GLY A 183 11.03 -8.54 -11.92
C GLY A 183 10.39 -8.76 -10.55
N ALA A 184 9.43 -9.68 -10.47
CA ALA A 184 8.67 -9.91 -9.24
C ALA A 184 9.56 -10.42 -8.08
N GLU A 185 10.65 -11.11 -8.40
CA GLU A 185 11.67 -11.57 -7.47
C GLU A 185 12.48 -10.45 -6.82
N ASN A 186 12.39 -9.21 -7.33
CA ASN A 186 13.05 -8.04 -6.77
C ASN A 186 12.09 -7.14 -5.97
N ILE A 187 10.84 -7.55 -5.77
CA ILE A 187 9.83 -6.78 -5.05
C ILE A 187 9.38 -7.55 -3.81
N TYR A 188 9.76 -7.03 -2.64
CA TYR A 188 9.49 -7.64 -1.34
C TYR A 188 8.50 -6.78 -0.57
N ARG A 189 7.24 -7.21 -0.53
CA ARG A 189 6.15 -6.50 0.14
C ARG A 189 5.66 -7.28 1.37
N GLY A 190 6.01 -6.79 2.55
CA GLY A 190 5.52 -7.30 3.84
C GLY A 190 4.32 -6.49 4.35
N TYR A 191 3.30 -7.17 4.85
CA TYR A 191 2.14 -6.51 5.48
C TYR A 191 1.46 -7.41 6.50
N HIS A 192 0.90 -6.84 7.57
CA HIS A 192 0.00 -7.59 8.44
C HIS A 192 -1.39 -7.69 7.83
N ASP A 193 -2.03 -8.83 7.99
CA ASP A 193 -3.36 -9.12 7.47
C ASP A 193 -4.49 -8.22 8.01
N ASN A 194 -4.28 -7.60 9.16
CA ASN A 194 -5.22 -6.68 9.79
C ASN A 194 -4.71 -5.24 9.91
N ASP A 195 -3.63 -4.88 9.20
CA ASP A 195 -3.18 -3.50 9.02
C ASP A 195 -4.14 -2.75 8.06
N PRO A 196 -4.77 -1.64 8.48
CA PRO A 196 -5.69 -0.89 7.62
C PRO A 196 -4.99 -0.14 6.46
N VAL A 197 -3.72 0.21 6.57
CA VAL A 197 -3.04 1.09 5.59
C VAL A 197 -2.83 0.40 4.23
N PRO A 198 -2.38 -0.87 4.16
CA PRO A 198 -2.33 -1.64 2.91
C PRO A 198 -3.69 -1.87 2.25
N MET A 199 -4.80 -1.64 2.96
CA MET A 199 -6.14 -1.83 2.42
C MET A 199 -6.66 -0.64 1.64
N ILE A 200 -5.91 0.48 1.60
CA ILE A 200 -6.25 1.70 0.88
C ILE A 200 -5.14 2.16 -0.07
N PRO A 201 -5.45 3.11 -0.97
CA PRO A 201 -6.78 3.34 -1.55
C PRO A 201 -7.33 2.05 -2.19
N VAL A 202 -8.64 1.98 -2.34
CA VAL A 202 -9.31 0.85 -3.01
C VAL A 202 -9.17 1.01 -4.54
N PHE A 203 -10.10 0.46 -5.32
CA PHE A 203 -10.13 0.63 -6.77
C PHE A 203 -9.92 2.11 -7.21
N PRO A 204 -9.17 2.39 -8.30
CA PRO A 204 -8.52 1.46 -9.24
C PRO A 204 -7.08 1.07 -8.87
N TYR A 205 -6.66 1.35 -7.64
CA TYR A 205 -5.27 1.16 -7.25
C TYR A 205 -4.96 -0.30 -6.99
N SER A 206 -3.73 -0.70 -7.28
CA SER A 206 -3.22 -2.07 -7.10
C SER A 206 -1.87 -2.07 -6.37
N HIS A 207 -1.52 -3.22 -5.79
CA HIS A 207 -0.21 -3.44 -5.16
C HIS A 207 0.77 -4.01 -6.18
N VAL A 208 2.06 -3.70 -5.96
CA VAL A 208 3.17 -4.47 -6.53
C VAL A 208 3.69 -5.49 -5.49
N PRO A 209 4.19 -6.67 -5.90
CA PRO A 209 4.20 -7.17 -7.27
C PRO A 209 2.79 -7.61 -7.71
N TYR A 210 2.43 -7.30 -8.96
CA TYR A 210 1.15 -7.70 -9.54
C TYR A 210 1.19 -9.18 -9.95
N GLY A 211 0.17 -9.95 -9.58
CA GLY A 211 0.08 -11.36 -9.97
C GLY A 211 1.18 -12.25 -9.38
N SER A 212 1.89 -11.80 -8.34
CA SER A 212 2.96 -12.54 -7.69
C SER A 212 2.86 -12.48 -6.16
N ASN A 213 3.86 -13.02 -5.48
CA ASN A 213 3.90 -13.24 -4.05
C ASN A 213 3.99 -11.92 -3.27
N ALA A 214 3.11 -11.78 -2.27
CA ALA A 214 3.29 -10.83 -1.18
C ALA A 214 3.37 -11.60 0.16
N TYR A 215 4.12 -11.04 1.11
CA TYR A 215 4.40 -11.67 2.38
C TYR A 215 3.38 -11.21 3.43
N ARG A 216 2.44 -12.08 3.77
CA ARG A 216 1.38 -11.80 4.76
C ARG A 216 1.83 -12.25 6.13
N LEU A 217 2.07 -11.28 7.01
CA LEU A 217 2.29 -11.49 8.43
C LEU A 217 0.94 -11.53 9.16
N LYS A 218 0.92 -12.21 10.31
CA LYS A 218 -0.30 -12.34 11.12
C LYS A 218 -0.30 -11.26 12.17
N GLY A 219 -1.11 -10.22 11.97
CA GLY A 219 -1.15 -9.14 12.95
C GLY A 219 -1.94 -9.50 14.22
N PRO A 220 -1.95 -8.60 15.21
CA PRO A 220 -2.54 -8.83 16.52
C PRO A 220 -4.07 -8.96 16.47
N GLY A 221 -4.58 -10.14 16.85
CA GLY A 221 -6.01 -10.41 16.95
C GLY A 221 -6.66 -10.79 15.63
N ARG A 222 -7.99 -10.60 15.52
CA ARG A 222 -8.79 -10.90 14.32
C ARG A 222 -9.49 -9.69 13.71
N ARG A 223 -9.43 -8.55 14.41
CA ARG A 223 -10.03 -7.29 13.98
C ARG A 223 -8.96 -6.43 13.31
N ILE A 224 -9.39 -5.50 12.44
CA ILE A 224 -8.52 -4.44 11.97
C ILE A 224 -7.88 -3.76 13.18
N ASN A 225 -6.57 -3.65 13.16
CA ASN A 225 -5.80 -3.18 14.29
C ASN A 225 -4.76 -2.14 13.83
N ILE A 226 -4.87 -0.95 14.39
CA ILE A 226 -3.97 0.18 14.16
C ILE A 226 -2.52 -0.19 14.54
N GLU A 227 -2.32 -0.98 15.60
CA GLU A 227 -0.98 -1.40 16.05
C GLU A 227 -0.30 -2.35 15.06
N ALA A 228 -1.08 -3.05 14.23
CA ALA A 228 -0.54 -3.88 13.15
C ALA A 228 0.20 -3.04 12.09
N HIS A 229 0.01 -1.73 12.08
CA HIS A 229 0.75 -0.85 11.17
C HIS A 229 2.13 -0.46 11.71
N LEU A 230 2.47 -0.74 12.97
CA LEU A 230 3.70 -0.21 13.57
C LEU A 230 4.90 -1.13 13.33
N MET A 231 6.04 -0.53 12.98
CA MET A 231 7.28 -1.27 12.69
C MET A 231 7.76 -2.23 13.79
N PRO A 232 7.58 -1.97 15.11
CA PRO A 232 7.94 -2.95 16.13
C PRO A 232 7.24 -4.32 15.96
N GLY A 233 5.97 -4.32 15.52
CA GLY A 233 5.25 -5.56 15.20
C GLY A 233 5.85 -6.26 13.98
N TYR A 234 6.11 -5.50 12.91
CA TYR A 234 6.74 -6.02 11.70
C TYR A 234 8.12 -6.64 11.99
N LEU A 235 8.98 -5.93 12.73
CA LEU A 235 10.32 -6.39 13.09
C LEU A 235 10.30 -7.63 13.97
N LYS A 236 9.36 -7.71 14.91
CA LYS A 236 9.18 -8.90 15.76
C LYS A 236 8.92 -10.14 14.92
N ASP A 237 8.02 -10.03 13.94
CA ASP A 237 7.54 -11.17 13.16
C ASP A 237 8.53 -11.62 12.08
N VAL A 238 9.41 -10.73 11.61
CA VAL A 238 10.41 -11.06 10.58
C VAL A 238 11.81 -11.34 11.13
N LYS A 239 11.99 -11.28 12.47
CA LYS A 239 13.27 -11.48 13.12
C LYS A 239 13.82 -12.89 12.85
N GLY A 240 14.99 -12.96 12.22
CA GLY A 240 15.66 -14.23 11.91
C GLY A 240 15.04 -15.00 10.73
N CYS A 241 14.10 -14.40 10.01
CA CYS A 241 13.50 -14.99 8.80
C CYS A 241 14.29 -14.64 7.54
N THR A 242 14.13 -15.46 6.50
CA THR A 242 14.39 -15.08 5.11
C THR A 242 13.06 -14.72 4.45
N TRP A 243 13.08 -14.03 3.31
CA TRP A 243 11.85 -13.77 2.55
C TRP A 243 11.14 -15.07 2.17
N SER A 244 11.89 -16.09 1.74
CA SER A 244 11.35 -17.41 1.40
C SER A 244 10.73 -18.17 2.57
N SER A 245 11.08 -17.86 3.83
CA SER A 245 10.49 -18.50 5.01
C SER A 245 9.20 -17.82 5.48
N LEU A 246 8.90 -16.62 4.99
CA LEU A 246 7.71 -15.87 5.40
C LEU A 246 6.44 -16.42 4.72
N PRO A 247 5.26 -16.36 5.39
CA PRO A 247 4.03 -16.80 4.79
C PRO A 247 3.69 -15.97 3.55
N VAL A 248 3.56 -16.65 2.42
CA VAL A 248 3.18 -16.05 1.14
C VAL A 248 1.68 -16.21 0.91
N ILE A 249 1.02 -15.15 0.45
CA ILE A 249 -0.25 -15.30 -0.27
C ILE A 249 0.10 -15.42 -1.74
N LEU A 250 -0.14 -16.60 -2.32
CA LEU A 250 -0.33 -16.68 -3.77
C LEU A 250 -1.56 -15.84 -4.10
N PRO A 251 -1.58 -15.03 -5.17
CA PRO A 251 -2.79 -14.39 -5.66
C PRO A 251 -3.76 -15.48 -6.12
N LYS A 252 -4.40 -16.16 -5.17
CA LYS A 252 -5.69 -16.78 -5.40
C LYS A 252 -6.60 -15.60 -5.61
N HIS A 253 -6.79 -15.24 -6.87
CA HIS A 253 -8.09 -14.74 -7.27
C HIS A 253 -9.07 -15.74 -6.70
N SER A 254 -9.73 -15.37 -5.59
CA SER A 254 -10.89 -16.11 -5.13
C SER A 254 -11.76 -16.22 -6.36
N SER A 255 -12.01 -17.43 -6.85
CA SER A 255 -13.08 -17.62 -7.82
C SER A 255 -14.32 -16.89 -7.28
N PHE A 256 -15.10 -16.29 -8.16
CA PHE A 256 -16.31 -15.58 -7.75
C PHE A 256 -17.14 -16.42 -6.80
N GLU A 257 -17.19 -17.71 -7.05
CA GLU A 257 -17.94 -18.71 -6.32
C GLU A 257 -17.47 -18.75 -4.85
N ALA A 258 -16.16 -18.74 -4.59
CA ALA A 258 -15.62 -18.70 -3.24
C ALA A 258 -15.86 -17.35 -2.54
N ALA A 259 -15.72 -16.23 -3.25
CA ALA A 259 -16.01 -14.91 -2.69
C ALA A 259 -17.52 -14.73 -2.43
N SER A 260 -18.36 -15.25 -3.32
CA SER A 260 -19.82 -15.16 -3.25
C SER A 260 -20.37 -16.02 -2.13
N GLU A 261 -19.86 -17.24 -1.92
CA GLU A 261 -20.28 -18.09 -0.79
C GLU A 261 -19.96 -17.41 0.54
N TRP A 262 -18.76 -16.87 0.67
CA TRP A 262 -18.40 -16.16 1.89
C TRP A 262 -19.21 -14.88 2.09
N LEU A 263 -19.43 -14.08 1.05
CA LEU A 263 -20.26 -12.87 1.14
C LEU A 263 -21.71 -13.22 1.51
N LYS A 264 -22.24 -14.34 0.97
CA LYS A 264 -23.56 -14.87 1.35
C LYS A 264 -23.60 -15.24 2.82
N ASP A 265 -22.59 -15.94 3.33
CA ASP A 265 -22.52 -16.31 4.76
C ASP A 265 -22.34 -15.09 5.66
N ALA A 266 -21.48 -14.16 5.26
CA ALA A 266 -21.24 -12.91 5.97
C ALA A 266 -22.48 -12.00 5.98
N ALA A 267 -23.40 -12.14 5.02
CA ALA A 267 -24.64 -11.37 4.94
C ALA A 267 -25.77 -11.92 5.83
N LYS A 268 -25.72 -13.19 6.28
CA LYS A 268 -26.78 -13.83 7.08
C LYS A 268 -26.85 -13.27 8.50
N ASP A 269 -28.03 -12.86 8.95
CA ASP A 269 -28.24 -12.30 10.30
C ASP A 269 -27.78 -13.20 11.44
N SER A 270 -27.90 -14.52 11.29
CA SER A 270 -27.55 -15.55 12.28
C SER A 270 -26.13 -16.14 12.18
N GLY A 271 -25.29 -15.68 11.22
CA GLY A 271 -23.95 -16.25 11.01
C GLY A 271 -22.90 -15.79 12.03
N PRO A 272 -21.82 -16.57 12.27
CA PRO A 272 -20.71 -16.17 13.14
C PRO A 272 -20.04 -14.92 12.58
N PHE A 273 -20.28 -13.78 13.24
CA PHE A 273 -19.88 -12.49 12.71
C PHE A 273 -19.09 -11.68 13.74
N ILE A 274 -17.87 -11.29 13.36
CA ILE A 274 -17.00 -10.45 14.18
C ILE A 274 -16.97 -9.08 13.52
N MET A 275 -17.58 -8.09 14.16
CA MET A 275 -17.49 -6.69 13.75
C MET A 275 -16.03 -6.26 13.63
N LEU A 276 -15.71 -5.48 12.60
CA LEU A 276 -14.35 -5.03 12.28
C LEU A 276 -13.36 -6.17 11.96
N SER A 277 -13.82 -7.35 11.58
CA SER A 277 -12.95 -8.48 11.19
C SER A 277 -12.08 -8.14 9.98
N SER A 278 -10.78 -8.42 10.07
CA SER A 278 -9.84 -8.22 8.95
C SER A 278 -10.18 -9.12 7.76
N MET A 279 -10.52 -10.37 8.04
CA MET A 279 -11.01 -11.31 7.03
C MET A 279 -12.26 -10.78 6.34
N ALA A 280 -13.18 -10.20 7.11
CA ALA A 280 -14.43 -9.70 6.54
C ALA A 280 -14.19 -8.54 5.58
N LEU A 281 -13.35 -7.58 5.99
CA LEU A 281 -13.00 -6.47 5.13
C LEU A 281 -12.27 -6.93 3.86
N GLN A 282 -11.32 -7.87 3.98
CA GLN A 282 -10.62 -8.41 2.80
C GLN A 282 -11.57 -9.01 1.78
N LEU A 283 -12.60 -9.74 2.23
CA LEU A 283 -13.56 -10.39 1.35
C LEU A 283 -14.58 -9.42 0.76
N ILE A 284 -15.00 -8.39 1.51
CA ILE A 284 -15.79 -7.27 0.98
C ILE A 284 -15.02 -6.56 -0.14
N LEU A 285 -13.75 -6.21 0.09
CA LEU A 285 -12.91 -5.54 -0.90
C LEU A 285 -12.59 -6.44 -2.11
N SER A 286 -12.41 -7.74 -1.90
CA SER A 286 -12.19 -8.71 -2.99
C SER A 286 -13.46 -8.92 -3.82
N GLY A 287 -14.63 -8.95 -3.17
CA GLY A 287 -15.93 -8.97 -3.84
C GLY A 287 -16.13 -7.74 -4.71
N LEU A 288 -15.83 -6.55 -4.17
CA LEU A 288 -15.87 -5.30 -4.92
C LEU A 288 -14.94 -5.37 -6.15
N ASP A 289 -13.68 -5.76 -5.99
CA ASP A 289 -12.73 -5.91 -7.09
C ASP A 289 -13.23 -6.87 -8.17
N TRP A 290 -13.81 -8.01 -7.78
CA TRP A 290 -14.39 -8.95 -8.73
C TRP A 290 -15.56 -8.34 -9.50
N ILE A 291 -16.51 -7.68 -8.81
CA ILE A 291 -17.68 -7.07 -9.46
C ILE A 291 -17.19 -6.02 -10.47
N LEU A 292 -16.26 -5.16 -10.07
CA LEU A 292 -15.72 -4.11 -10.94
C LEU A 292 -15.03 -4.68 -12.17
N LYS A 293 -14.31 -5.80 -12.06
CA LYS A 293 -13.72 -6.50 -13.23
C LYS A 293 -14.75 -7.05 -14.22
N GLN A 294 -15.98 -7.34 -13.78
CA GLN A 294 -17.06 -7.74 -14.70
C GLN A 294 -17.68 -6.56 -15.44
N LEU A 295 -17.62 -5.37 -14.83
CA LEU A 295 -18.32 -4.19 -15.29
C LEU A 295 -17.44 -3.26 -16.11
N ILE A 296 -16.15 -3.18 -15.79
CA ILE A 296 -15.21 -2.26 -16.42
C ILE A 296 -14.55 -2.96 -17.59
N LYS A 297 -14.77 -2.43 -18.80
CA LYS A 297 -13.88 -2.69 -19.93
C LYS A 297 -12.73 -1.67 -19.84
N VAL A 298 -11.50 -2.12 -20.06
CA VAL A 298 -10.24 -1.39 -19.79
C VAL A 298 -10.19 0.10 -20.24
N PRO A 299 -10.92 0.61 -21.26
CA PRO A 299 -10.87 2.03 -21.61
C PRO A 299 -11.66 2.99 -20.68
N GLU A 300 -12.45 2.50 -19.72
CA GLU A 300 -13.48 3.30 -19.04
C GLU A 300 -13.00 4.06 -17.78
N LEU A 301 -11.73 3.95 -17.39
CA LEU A 301 -11.17 4.70 -16.24
C LEU A 301 -11.20 6.23 -16.41
N ALA A 302 -11.32 6.74 -17.63
CA ALA A 302 -11.50 8.15 -17.91
C ALA A 302 -12.82 8.72 -17.34
N LEU A 303 -13.81 7.86 -17.04
CA LEU A 303 -15.10 8.25 -16.46
C LEU A 303 -15.00 8.83 -15.04
N PHE A 304 -13.87 8.64 -14.35
CA PHE A 304 -13.68 9.12 -12.98
C PHE A 304 -12.98 10.49 -12.89
N ALA A 305 -12.72 11.16 -14.03
CA ALA A 305 -12.01 12.44 -14.04
C ALA A 305 -12.86 13.61 -13.45
N ASP A 306 -14.18 13.61 -13.70
CA ASP A 306 -15.08 14.72 -13.34
C ASP A 306 -16.07 14.40 -12.22
N VAL A 307 -15.99 13.20 -11.65
CA VAL A 307 -16.93 12.66 -10.66
C VAL A 307 -16.17 12.19 -9.42
N THR A 308 -16.78 12.23 -8.23
CA THR A 308 -16.16 11.56 -7.09
C THR A 308 -16.00 10.07 -7.39
N LEU A 309 -14.89 9.44 -6.95
CA LEU A 309 -14.67 8.01 -7.17
C LEU A 309 -15.86 7.19 -6.65
N LEU A 310 -16.48 7.66 -5.57
CA LEU A 310 -17.61 7.03 -4.93
C LEU A 310 -18.89 7.06 -5.77
N ASP A 311 -19.26 8.21 -6.33
CA ASP A 311 -20.44 8.34 -7.20
C ASP A 311 -20.22 7.52 -8.50
N GLY A 312 -19.02 7.57 -9.08
CA GLY A 312 -18.68 6.73 -10.23
C GLY A 312 -18.78 5.23 -9.92
N LEU A 313 -18.26 4.78 -8.77
CA LEU A 313 -18.37 3.39 -8.32
C LEU A 313 -19.83 3.00 -8.07
N ALA A 314 -20.62 3.86 -7.43
CA ALA A 314 -22.02 3.60 -7.14
C ALA A 314 -22.85 3.44 -8.42
N ARG A 315 -22.66 4.35 -9.39
CA ARG A 315 -23.31 4.27 -10.73
C ARG A 315 -22.91 3.03 -11.49
N LEU A 316 -21.62 2.68 -11.47
CA LEU A 316 -21.11 1.50 -12.14
C LEU A 316 -21.71 0.22 -11.55
N LEU A 317 -21.67 0.08 -10.23
CA LEU A 317 -22.28 -1.06 -9.53
C LEU A 317 -23.78 -1.15 -9.79
N TYR A 318 -24.49 -0.03 -9.75
CA TYR A 318 -25.93 0.02 -10.05
C TYR A 318 -26.24 -0.37 -11.50
N THR A 319 -25.42 0.08 -12.45
CA THR A 319 -25.53 -0.35 -13.85
C THR A 319 -25.40 -1.87 -13.96
N GLY A 320 -24.45 -2.46 -13.24
CA GLY A 320 -24.30 -3.91 -13.12
C GLY A 320 -25.52 -4.61 -12.51
N VAL A 321 -26.12 -4.03 -11.46
CA VAL A 321 -27.35 -4.54 -10.84
C VAL A 321 -28.50 -4.59 -11.85
N LEU A 322 -28.64 -3.59 -12.72
CA LEU A 322 -29.69 -3.55 -13.74
C LEU A 322 -29.48 -4.55 -14.88
N GLN A 323 -28.22 -4.92 -15.15
CA GLN A 323 -27.85 -5.74 -16.31
C GLN A 323 -27.73 -7.24 -16.00
N SER A 324 -27.56 -7.63 -14.73
CA SER A 324 -27.32 -9.03 -14.36
C SER A 324 -27.84 -9.38 -12.97
N ILE A 325 -28.70 -10.39 -12.89
CA ILE A 325 -29.19 -10.95 -11.62
C ILE A 325 -28.03 -11.42 -10.75
N ARG A 326 -27.03 -12.08 -11.35
CA ARG A 326 -25.82 -12.54 -10.64
C ARG A 326 -25.04 -11.37 -10.02
N ILE A 327 -24.91 -10.25 -10.73
CA ILE A 327 -24.24 -9.05 -10.22
C ILE A 327 -25.12 -8.37 -9.17
N ALA A 328 -26.44 -8.31 -9.37
CA ALA A 328 -27.38 -7.76 -8.40
C ALA A 328 -27.30 -8.48 -7.05
N GLU A 329 -27.27 -9.82 -7.05
CA GLU A 329 -27.07 -10.62 -5.84
C GLU A 329 -25.70 -10.38 -5.20
N ALA A 330 -24.63 -10.32 -6.00
CA ALA A 330 -23.28 -10.06 -5.50
C ALA A 330 -23.17 -8.69 -4.83
N VAL A 331 -23.70 -7.63 -5.46
CA VAL A 331 -23.74 -6.28 -4.91
C VAL A 331 -24.55 -6.25 -3.62
N ARG A 332 -25.75 -6.86 -3.59
CA ARG A 332 -26.57 -6.91 -2.37
C ARG A 332 -25.83 -7.61 -1.22
N ASN A 333 -25.22 -8.77 -1.46
CA ASN A 333 -24.48 -9.51 -0.43
C ASN A 333 -23.25 -8.73 0.05
N MET A 334 -22.54 -8.05 -0.86
CA MET A 334 -21.41 -7.18 -0.51
C MET A 334 -21.85 -6.01 0.37
N LEU A 335 -22.95 -5.32 0.03
CA LEU A 335 -23.48 -4.21 0.82
C LEU A 335 -23.95 -4.68 2.20
N ALA A 336 -24.61 -5.84 2.28
CA ALA A 336 -25.03 -6.45 3.54
C ALA A 336 -23.83 -6.81 4.43
N ALA A 337 -22.80 -7.44 3.85
CA ALA A 337 -21.55 -7.75 4.54
C ALA A 337 -20.83 -6.48 5.01
N ALA A 338 -20.82 -5.42 4.21
CA ALA A 338 -20.27 -4.11 4.60
C ALA A 338 -21.05 -3.47 5.76
N MET A 339 -22.38 -3.51 5.73
CA MET A 339 -23.21 -3.03 6.83
C MET A 339 -22.91 -3.82 8.11
N ARG A 340 -22.84 -5.15 8.02
CA ARG A 340 -22.50 -6.01 9.16
C ARG A 340 -21.10 -5.72 9.67
N PHE A 341 -20.11 -5.56 8.79
CA PHE A 341 -18.75 -5.13 9.12
C PHE A 341 -18.74 -3.94 10.08
N MET A 342 -19.64 -2.97 9.85
CA MET A 342 -19.81 -1.74 10.62
C MET A 342 -20.81 -1.84 11.78
N GLY A 343 -21.27 -3.05 12.14
CA GLY A 343 -22.21 -3.30 13.24
C GLY A 343 -23.67 -2.97 12.91
N ARG A 344 -24.04 -2.95 11.63
CA ARG A 344 -25.39 -2.63 11.14
C ARG A 344 -25.99 -3.82 10.38
N THR A 345 -27.31 -3.83 10.21
CA THR A 345 -28.01 -4.82 9.39
C THR A 345 -28.64 -4.16 8.15
N LEU A 346 -28.78 -4.93 7.08
CA LEU A 346 -29.52 -4.51 5.89
C LEU A 346 -30.94 -5.08 6.00
N ALA A 347 -31.96 -4.21 6.03
CA ALA A 347 -33.34 -4.66 6.10
C ALA A 347 -33.73 -5.48 4.86
N GLN A 348 -34.58 -6.49 5.04
CA GLN A 348 -35.12 -7.26 3.92
C GLN A 348 -35.96 -6.36 3.01
N GLY A 349 -35.83 -6.56 1.69
CA GLY A 349 -36.60 -5.80 0.70
C GLY A 349 -36.09 -4.38 0.40
N VAL A 350 -34.95 -3.95 0.96
CA VAL A 350 -34.34 -2.67 0.60
C VAL A 350 -34.07 -2.60 -0.91
N ASN A 351 -34.55 -1.52 -1.52
CA ASN A 351 -34.25 -1.18 -2.90
C ASN A 351 -32.80 -0.72 -3.01
N ILE A 352 -32.02 -1.43 -3.83
CA ILE A 352 -30.64 -1.05 -4.12
C ILE A 352 -30.68 0.05 -5.19
N THR A 353 -30.42 1.29 -4.79
CA THR A 353 -30.30 2.47 -5.68
C THR A 353 -28.86 2.96 -5.72
N VAL A 354 -28.54 3.88 -6.65
CA VAL A 354 -27.22 4.56 -6.68
C VAL A 354 -26.92 5.21 -5.32
N ASP A 355 -27.84 6.03 -4.81
CA ASP A 355 -27.69 6.72 -3.52
C ASP A 355 -27.45 5.75 -2.36
N PHE A 356 -28.13 4.61 -2.37
CA PHE A 356 -27.96 3.60 -1.32
C PHE A 356 -26.59 2.93 -1.40
N ILE A 357 -26.12 2.58 -2.61
CA ILE A 357 -24.77 2.04 -2.82
C ILE A 357 -23.72 3.06 -2.36
N GLU A 358 -23.87 4.32 -2.79
CA GLU A 358 -22.98 5.41 -2.41
C GLU A 358 -22.93 5.58 -0.89
N PHE A 359 -24.08 5.59 -0.22
CA PHE A 359 -24.18 5.70 1.24
C PHE A 359 -23.38 4.62 1.97
N VAL A 360 -23.56 3.34 1.59
CA VAL A 360 -22.87 2.22 2.25
C VAL A 360 -21.37 2.26 1.97
N LEU A 361 -20.95 2.51 0.72
CA LEU A 361 -19.54 2.61 0.35
C LEU A 361 -18.86 3.81 1.02
N SER A 362 -19.56 4.94 1.13
CA SER A 362 -19.08 6.14 1.83
C SER A 362 -18.76 5.82 3.28
N MET A 363 -19.69 5.14 3.96
CA MET A 363 -19.52 4.75 5.35
C MET A 363 -18.33 3.80 5.53
N LEU A 364 -18.25 2.78 4.68
CA LEU A 364 -17.16 1.79 4.72
C LEU A 364 -15.79 2.44 4.47
N PHE A 365 -15.64 3.23 3.40
CA PHE A 365 -14.36 3.82 3.04
C PHE A 365 -13.93 4.92 4.02
N ARG A 366 -14.85 5.75 4.53
CA ARG A 366 -14.53 6.71 5.60
C ARG A 366 -14.07 6.00 6.86
N PHE A 367 -14.70 4.88 7.21
CA PHE A 367 -14.31 4.08 8.37
C PHE A 367 -12.88 3.53 8.21
N ILE A 368 -12.57 2.90 7.07
CA ILE A 368 -11.22 2.35 6.79
C ILE A 368 -10.18 3.47 6.74
N ALA A 369 -10.47 4.58 6.06
CA ALA A 369 -9.58 5.74 5.99
C ALA A 369 -9.33 6.35 7.37
N SER A 370 -10.32 6.36 8.26
CA SER A 370 -10.17 6.79 9.66
C SER A 370 -9.23 5.86 10.43
N MET A 371 -9.38 4.53 10.29
CA MET A 371 -8.47 3.57 10.92
C MET A 371 -7.04 3.69 10.40
N ALA A 372 -6.87 3.82 9.08
CA ALA A 372 -5.57 4.02 8.46
C ALA A 372 -4.94 5.34 8.91
N ARG A 373 -5.74 6.41 9.07
CA ARG A 373 -5.26 7.69 9.62
C ARG A 373 -4.74 7.52 11.03
N ASN A 374 -5.55 6.94 11.91
CA ASN A 374 -5.16 6.71 13.30
C ASN A 374 -3.89 5.84 13.42
N ALA A 375 -3.67 4.93 12.47
CA ALA A 375 -2.45 4.12 12.38
C ALA A 375 -1.23 4.95 12.01
N VAL A 376 -1.38 5.85 11.04
CA VAL A 376 -0.34 6.78 10.58
C VAL A 376 -0.02 7.85 11.64
N ASP A 377 -0.99 8.27 12.45
CA ASP A 377 -0.82 9.26 13.52
C ASP A 377 0.07 8.79 14.67
N LYS A 378 0.25 7.47 14.78
CA LYS A 378 1.14 6.85 15.76
C LYS A 378 2.60 6.76 15.31
N LEU A 379 2.94 7.24 14.11
CA LEU A 379 4.30 7.25 13.52
C LEU A 379 5.05 8.57 13.76
#